data_AF-A0A645C174-F1
#
_entry.id   AF-A0A645C174-F1
#
_cell.length_a   1.000
_cell.length_b   1.000
_cell.length_c   1.000
_cell.angle_alpha   90.00
_cell.angle_beta   90.00
_cell.angle_gamma   90.00
#
_symmetry.space_group_name_H-M   'P 1'
#
loop_
_entity.id
_entity.type
_entity.pdbx_description
1 polymer ?
#
loop_
_entity_poly.entity_id
_entity_poly.type
_entity_poly.pdbx_seq_one_letter_code
_entity_poly.pdbx_strand_id
1 'polypeptide(L)'
;MLIDIFNVQPNEFLILTNRESHQGQVLNYLIFKLISIIDETIAFKQYISAMLELYFEKLKKRNEEHYAVGVYSFFANTKLLNEIRITLPPLPSFDFTQAREVGIEYAPMHNPDNKKQYLIAERIVFKSMGGFLHLDFFRGLMKGHCPRQCHNCGKYFLLLSGHNTCYCANVAPNQKKEGDTKTCRDIGAHIKETQKKEKRTPAQQEYDKVYNRLKTRKNRGKLSVDEWNKQVAQAISYMEQNMRGELSDFEFKEIMKKF
;
A
#
# COMPACT_ATOMS: atom_id res chain seq x y z
N MET A 1 -22.32 -12.40 -35.51
CA MET A 1 -22.08 -11.02 -35.98
C MET A 1 -20.94 -10.93 -36.99
N LEU A 2 -19.67 -11.21 -36.65
CA LEU A 2 -18.57 -11.19 -37.65
C LEU A 2 -18.68 -12.31 -38.70
N ILE A 3 -19.08 -13.52 -38.29
CA ILE A 3 -19.28 -14.67 -39.18
C ILE A 3 -20.45 -14.43 -40.15
N ASP A 4 -21.50 -13.74 -39.70
CA ASP A 4 -22.66 -13.43 -40.53
C ASP A 4 -22.32 -12.38 -41.59
N ILE A 5 -21.54 -11.35 -41.24
CA ILE A 5 -21.03 -10.34 -42.20
C ILE A 5 -20.10 -11.00 -43.23
N PHE A 6 -19.26 -11.95 -42.81
CA PHE A 6 -18.39 -12.72 -43.71
C PHE A 6 -19.18 -13.48 -44.79
N ASN A 7 -20.33 -14.06 -44.41
CA ASN A 7 -21.16 -14.84 -45.32
C ASN A 7 -22.10 -14.00 -46.19
N VAL A 8 -22.55 -12.84 -45.70
CA VAL A 8 -23.57 -12.01 -46.37
C VAL A 8 -22.94 -10.88 -47.20
N GLN A 9 -21.77 -10.36 -46.82
CA GLN A 9 -21.09 -9.23 -47.49
C GLN A 9 -19.57 -9.46 -47.63
N PRO A 10 -19.14 -10.46 -48.42
CA PRO A 10 -17.74 -10.87 -48.52
C PRO A 10 -16.80 -9.76 -49.04
N ASN A 11 -17.29 -8.89 -49.92
CA ASN A 11 -16.51 -7.76 -50.45
C ASN A 11 -16.23 -6.70 -49.37
N GLU A 12 -17.20 -6.41 -48.50
CA GLU A 12 -16.99 -5.47 -47.39
C GLU A 12 -16.03 -6.03 -46.36
N PHE A 13 -16.11 -7.34 -46.08
CA PHE A 13 -15.14 -8.02 -45.23
C PHE A 13 -13.72 -7.96 -45.81
N LEU A 14 -13.56 -8.20 -47.12
CA LEU A 14 -12.26 -8.06 -47.79
C LEU A 14 -11.69 -6.64 -47.65
N ILE A 15 -12.53 -5.61 -47.82
CA ILE A 15 -12.12 -4.21 -47.63
C ILE A 15 -11.70 -3.96 -46.17
N LEU A 16 -12.45 -4.47 -45.18
CA LEU A 16 -12.12 -4.36 -43.75
C LEU A 16 -10.81 -5.06 -43.37
N THR A 17 -10.47 -6.17 -44.03
CA THR A 17 -9.21 -6.89 -43.78
C THR A 17 -8.00 -6.32 -44.52
N ASN A 18 -8.22 -5.49 -45.55
CA ASN A 18 -7.15 -4.81 -46.27
C ASN A 18 -6.63 -3.60 -45.46
N ARG A 19 -5.38 -3.67 -44.97
CA ARG A 19 -4.73 -2.62 -44.17
C ARG A 19 -4.52 -1.29 -44.91
N GLU A 20 -4.55 -1.29 -46.23
CA GLU A 20 -4.39 -0.07 -47.04
C GLU A 20 -5.72 0.66 -47.25
N SER A 21 -6.85 0.01 -47.00
CA SER A 21 -8.16 0.66 -47.09
C SER A 21 -8.44 1.53 -45.87
N HIS A 22 -9.27 2.56 -46.03
CA HIS A 22 -9.71 3.38 -44.90
C HIS A 22 -10.40 2.54 -43.81
N GLN A 23 -11.30 1.62 -44.21
CA GLN A 23 -12.03 0.77 -43.29
C GLN A 23 -11.09 -0.19 -42.54
N GLY A 24 -10.08 -0.73 -43.22
CA GLY A 24 -9.09 -1.61 -42.59
C GLY A 24 -8.14 -0.86 -41.65
N GLN A 25 -7.79 0.39 -41.96
CA GLN A 25 -7.06 1.26 -41.01
C GLN A 25 -7.90 1.54 -39.75
N VAL A 26 -9.19 1.84 -39.90
CA VAL A 26 -10.11 2.07 -38.77
C VAL A 26 -10.26 0.80 -37.92
N LEU A 27 -10.46 -0.37 -38.54
CA LEU A 27 -10.55 -1.64 -37.83
C LEU A 27 -9.24 -1.99 -37.12
N ASN A 28 -8.11 -1.82 -37.79
CA ASN A 28 -6.79 -2.06 -37.20
C ASN A 28 -6.55 -1.15 -35.99
N TYR A 29 -6.87 0.14 -36.10
CA TYR A 29 -6.78 1.09 -35.00
C TYR A 29 -7.69 0.71 -33.82
N LEU A 30 -8.93 0.27 -34.08
CA LEU A 30 -9.85 -0.19 -33.03
C LEU A 30 -9.29 -1.42 -32.30
N ILE A 31 -8.83 -2.43 -33.04
CA ILE A 31 -8.24 -3.64 -32.46
C ILE A 31 -7.00 -3.28 -31.64
N PHE A 32 -6.12 -2.44 -32.19
CA PHE A 32 -4.93 -1.97 -31.48
C PHE A 32 -5.32 -1.24 -30.18
N LYS A 33 -6.35 -0.39 -30.20
CA LYS A 33 -6.83 0.31 -29.00
C LYS A 33 -7.35 -0.67 -27.94
N LEU A 34 -8.10 -1.70 -28.34
CA LEU A 34 -8.58 -2.71 -27.40
C LEU A 34 -7.43 -3.50 -26.75
N ILE A 35 -6.43 -3.89 -27.55
CA ILE A 35 -5.22 -4.57 -27.04
C ILE A 35 -4.44 -3.64 -26.09
N SER A 36 -4.28 -2.37 -26.48
CA SER A 36 -3.52 -1.39 -25.70
C SER A 36 -4.07 -1.21 -24.28
N ILE A 37 -5.38 -1.35 -24.04
CA ILE A 37 -5.95 -1.25 -22.69
C ILE A 37 -5.34 -2.30 -21.75
N ILE A 38 -5.16 -3.52 -22.25
CA ILE A 38 -4.60 -4.63 -21.46
C ILE A 38 -3.11 -4.39 -21.22
N ASP A 39 -2.35 -4.06 -22.28
CA ASP A 39 -0.91 -3.79 -22.20
C ASP A 39 -0.61 -2.62 -21.25
N GLU A 40 -1.37 -1.52 -21.37
CA GLU A 40 -1.27 -0.34 -20.51
C GLU A 40 -1.53 -0.67 -19.05
N THR A 41 -2.49 -1.54 -18.77
CA THR A 41 -2.82 -1.97 -17.40
C THR A 41 -1.70 -2.83 -16.81
N ILE A 42 -1.14 -3.74 -17.60
CA ILE A 42 0.01 -4.57 -17.19
C ILE A 42 1.21 -3.67 -16.91
N ALA A 43 1.52 -2.74 -17.83
CA ALA A 43 2.62 -1.81 -17.69
C ALA A 43 2.48 -0.91 -16.46
N PHE A 44 1.31 -0.30 -16.28
CA PHE A 44 0.99 0.49 -15.10
C PHE A 44 1.21 -0.32 -13.81
N LYS A 45 0.66 -1.55 -13.75
CA LYS A 45 0.81 -2.41 -12.58
C LYS A 45 2.28 -2.72 -12.28
N GLN A 46 3.09 -3.04 -13.29
CA GLN A 46 4.51 -3.36 -13.08
C GLN A 46 5.30 -2.16 -12.55
N TYR A 47 5.15 -0.99 -13.18
CA TYR A 47 5.81 0.25 -12.73
C TYR A 47 5.41 0.65 -11.31
N ILE A 48 4.10 0.65 -11.04
CA ILE A 48 3.60 1.03 -9.71
C ILE A 48 3.99 0.00 -8.65
N SER A 49 3.94 -1.31 -8.93
CA SER A 49 4.39 -2.32 -7.95
C SER A 49 5.87 -2.13 -7.61
N ALA A 50 6.74 -1.90 -8.60
CA ALA A 50 8.17 -1.63 -8.36
C ALA A 50 8.38 -0.36 -7.53
N MET A 51 7.64 0.72 -7.82
CA MET A 51 7.69 1.94 -7.02
C MET A 51 7.25 1.69 -5.57
N LEU A 52 6.13 0.99 -5.38
CA LEU A 52 5.57 0.72 -4.06
C LEU A 52 6.50 -0.16 -3.21
N GLU A 53 7.02 -1.24 -3.80
CA GLU A 53 7.84 -2.24 -3.11
C GLU A 53 9.27 -1.76 -2.85
N LEU A 54 9.92 -1.13 -3.83
CA LEU A 54 11.35 -0.83 -3.74
C LEU A 54 11.64 0.54 -3.12
N TYR A 55 10.72 1.49 -3.28
CA TYR A 55 10.91 2.89 -2.85
C TYR A 55 9.97 3.25 -1.72
N PHE A 56 8.67 3.00 -1.88
CA PHE A 56 7.74 3.47 -0.88
C PHE A 56 7.82 2.63 0.39
N GLU A 57 8.09 1.33 0.28
CA GLU A 57 8.18 0.46 1.46
C GLU A 57 9.18 0.97 2.51
N LYS A 58 10.27 1.57 2.05
CA LYS A 58 11.37 2.11 2.87
C LYS A 58 11.09 3.51 3.44
N LEU A 59 9.98 4.16 3.07
CA LEU A 59 9.65 5.50 3.55
C LEU A 59 9.37 5.49 5.06
N LYS A 60 9.99 6.43 5.77
CA LYS A 60 9.84 6.63 7.22
C LYS A 60 8.44 7.10 7.60
N LYS A 61 7.83 7.96 6.78
CA LYS A 61 6.46 8.46 6.93
C LYS A 61 5.68 8.26 5.63
N ARG A 62 4.36 8.32 5.72
CA ARG A 62 3.43 8.00 4.64
C ARG A 62 2.49 9.18 4.36
N ASN A 63 3.08 10.31 3.99
CA ASN A 63 2.39 11.55 3.68
C ASN A 63 2.84 12.10 2.31
N GLU A 64 2.18 13.17 1.85
CA GLU A 64 2.40 13.83 0.57
C GLU A 64 3.89 14.07 0.28
N GLU A 65 4.60 14.66 1.25
CA GLU A 65 6.03 14.99 1.16
C GLU A 65 6.89 13.74 0.94
N HIS A 66 6.66 12.68 1.74
CA HIS A 66 7.47 11.47 1.65
C HIS A 66 7.16 10.67 0.38
N TYR A 67 5.91 10.72 -0.10
CA TYR A 67 5.57 10.17 -1.40
C TYR A 67 6.25 10.94 -2.53
N ALA A 68 6.31 12.27 -2.48
CA ALA A 68 7.06 13.06 -3.46
C ALA A 68 8.54 12.68 -3.51
N VAL A 69 9.20 12.50 -2.36
CA VAL A 69 10.58 12.01 -2.28
C VAL A 69 10.72 10.60 -2.88
N GLY A 70 9.77 9.71 -2.60
CA GLY A 70 9.74 8.37 -3.18
C GLY A 70 9.61 8.39 -4.70
N VAL A 71 8.72 9.23 -5.24
CA VAL A 71 8.52 9.42 -6.68
C VAL A 71 9.79 9.95 -7.35
N TYR A 72 10.40 10.99 -6.77
CA TYR A 72 11.67 11.53 -7.28
C TYR A 72 12.75 10.44 -7.32
N SER A 73 12.90 9.68 -6.23
CA SER A 73 13.89 8.62 -6.12
C SER A 73 13.67 7.48 -7.13
N PHE A 74 12.41 7.13 -7.40
CA PHE A 74 12.04 6.14 -8.40
C PHE A 74 12.43 6.60 -9.81
N PHE A 75 12.00 7.81 -10.21
CA PHE A 75 12.28 8.32 -11.55
C PHE A 75 13.75 8.67 -11.79
N ALA A 76 14.52 8.95 -10.72
CA ALA A 76 15.97 9.14 -10.83
C ALA A 76 16.75 7.84 -11.11
N ASN A 77 16.17 6.66 -10.87
CA ASN A 77 16.84 5.37 -11.12
C ASN A 77 16.63 4.88 -12.56
N THR A 78 17.37 5.48 -13.49
CA THR A 78 17.31 5.16 -14.92
C THR A 78 17.62 3.70 -15.23
N LYS A 79 18.50 3.04 -14.45
CA LYS A 79 18.83 1.63 -14.62
C LYS A 79 17.61 0.74 -14.37
N LEU A 80 16.94 0.92 -13.23
CA LEU A 80 15.73 0.17 -12.90
C LEU A 80 14.61 0.42 -13.92
N LEU A 81 14.41 1.68 -14.33
CA LEU A 81 13.39 2.00 -15.32
C LEU A 81 13.65 1.29 -16.66
N ASN A 82 14.91 1.23 -17.09
CA ASN A 82 15.30 0.49 -18.29
C ASN A 82 15.07 -1.02 -18.14
N GLU A 83 15.38 -1.60 -16.97
CA GLU A 83 15.12 -3.01 -16.68
C GLU A 83 13.61 -3.32 -16.77
N ILE A 84 12.75 -2.53 -16.12
CA ILE A 84 11.29 -2.69 -16.20
C ILE A 84 10.83 -2.59 -17.65
N ARG A 85 11.30 -1.59 -18.41
CA ARG A 85 10.93 -1.38 -19.81
C ARG A 85 11.24 -2.57 -20.71
N ILE A 86 12.34 -3.29 -20.47
CA ILE A 86 12.71 -4.48 -21.26
C ILE A 86 11.78 -5.66 -20.97
N THR A 87 11.16 -5.73 -19.78
CA THR A 87 10.25 -6.81 -19.40
C THR A 87 8.80 -6.63 -19.86
N LEU A 88 8.47 -5.47 -20.43
CA LEU A 88 7.14 -5.16 -20.92
C LEU A 88 6.84 -5.82 -22.28
N PRO A 89 5.55 -5.97 -22.65
CA PRO A 89 5.15 -6.52 -23.94
C PRO A 89 5.94 -5.89 -25.11
N PRO A 90 6.36 -6.70 -26.10
CA PRO A 90 7.27 -6.25 -27.14
C PRO A 90 6.59 -5.22 -28.07
N LEU A 91 7.23 -4.05 -28.20
CA LEU A 91 6.80 -2.80 -28.85
C LEU A 91 5.76 -1.99 -28.03
N PRO A 92 6.03 -0.71 -27.71
CA PRO A 92 5.14 0.04 -26.82
C PRO A 92 3.89 0.45 -27.59
N SER A 93 2.78 -0.22 -27.31
CA SER A 93 1.49 0.49 -27.29
C SER A 93 1.49 1.58 -26.21
N PHE A 94 2.35 1.43 -25.19
CA PHE A 94 2.47 2.34 -24.06
C PHE A 94 3.86 2.31 -23.40
N ASP A 95 4.48 3.49 -23.26
CA ASP A 95 5.71 3.68 -22.49
C ASP A 95 5.42 4.42 -21.17
N PHE A 96 5.78 3.81 -20.04
CA PHE A 96 5.53 4.42 -18.75
C PHE A 96 6.60 5.46 -18.41
N THR A 97 6.44 6.65 -18.96
CA THR A 97 7.21 7.85 -18.59
C THR A 97 6.51 8.69 -17.51
N GLN A 98 7.19 9.74 -17.03
CA GLN A 98 6.62 10.69 -16.08
C GLN A 98 5.58 11.63 -16.73
N ALA A 99 5.63 11.83 -18.04
CA ALA A 99 4.72 12.70 -18.77
C ALA A 99 3.61 11.90 -19.46
N ARG A 100 2.41 12.50 -19.58
CA ARG A 100 1.26 11.92 -20.27
C ARG A 100 0.58 12.96 -21.15
N GLU A 101 0.19 12.53 -22.35
CA GLU A 101 -0.68 13.32 -23.20
C GLU A 101 -2.13 13.19 -22.74
N VAL A 102 -2.76 14.32 -22.48
CA VAL A 102 -4.17 14.43 -22.09
C VAL A 102 -4.81 15.62 -22.79
N GLY A 103 -6.10 15.52 -23.09
CA GLY A 103 -6.90 16.67 -23.49
C GLY A 103 -7.40 17.41 -22.25
N ILE A 104 -7.42 18.74 -22.30
CA ILE A 104 -8.07 19.58 -21.29
C ILE A 104 -9.21 20.33 -22.00
N GLU A 105 -10.42 20.15 -21.49
CA GLU A 105 -11.63 20.83 -21.94
C GLU A 105 -12.22 21.64 -20.78
N TYR A 106 -12.94 22.71 -21.09
CA TYR A 106 -13.71 23.47 -20.11
C TYR A 106 -15.19 23.28 -20.40
N ALA A 107 -15.88 22.56 -19.51
CA ALA A 107 -17.28 22.18 -19.70
C ALA A 107 -18.17 22.86 -18.65
N PRO A 108 -19.30 23.49 -19.04
CA PRO A 108 -20.27 23.97 -18.07
C PRO A 108 -20.96 22.78 -17.38
N MET A 109 -21.14 22.86 -16.07
CA MET A 109 -21.93 21.91 -15.28
C MET A 109 -22.67 22.59 -14.14
N HIS A 110 -23.69 21.93 -13.59
CA HIS A 110 -24.34 22.40 -12.36
C HIS A 110 -23.36 22.40 -11.19
N ASN A 111 -23.43 23.42 -10.33
CA ASN A 111 -22.66 23.45 -9.10
C ASN A 111 -23.10 22.27 -8.19
N PRO A 112 -22.17 21.38 -7.77
CA PRO A 112 -22.48 20.23 -6.90
C PRO A 112 -23.14 20.64 -5.57
N ASP A 113 -22.75 21.79 -5.02
CA ASP A 113 -23.25 22.30 -3.75
C ASP A 113 -24.54 23.11 -3.91
N ASN A 114 -24.80 23.63 -5.11
CA ASN A 114 -26.00 24.42 -5.42
C ASN A 114 -26.51 24.18 -6.85
N LYS A 115 -27.47 23.27 -7.00
CA LYS A 115 -28.02 22.88 -8.30
C LYS A 115 -28.64 24.02 -9.13
N LYS A 116 -28.96 25.18 -8.53
CA LYS A 116 -29.48 26.35 -9.26
C LYS A 116 -28.39 27.19 -9.94
N GLN A 117 -27.13 26.93 -9.64
CA GLN A 117 -25.98 27.63 -10.20
C GLN A 117 -25.23 26.74 -11.20
N TYR A 118 -24.57 27.37 -12.16
CA TYR A 118 -23.66 26.73 -13.10
C TYR A 118 -22.23 27.17 -12.81
N LEU A 119 -21.28 26.28 -13.06
CA LEU A 119 -19.85 26.55 -13.03
C LEU A 119 -19.18 25.99 -14.28
N ILE A 120 -17.99 26.49 -14.58
CA ILE A 120 -17.10 25.91 -15.59
C ILE A 120 -16.18 24.94 -14.86
N ALA A 121 -16.20 23.67 -15.25
CA ALA A 121 -15.31 22.64 -14.71
C ALA A 121 -14.20 22.32 -15.71
N GLU A 122 -13.00 22.09 -15.20
CA GLU A 122 -11.91 21.46 -15.95
C GLU A 122 -12.25 19.99 -16.17
N ARG A 123 -12.33 19.57 -17.43
CA ARG A 123 -12.53 18.18 -17.85
C ARG A 123 -11.27 17.66 -18.49
N ILE A 124 -10.71 16.59 -17.94
CA ILE A 124 -9.54 15.91 -18.50
C ILE A 124 -10.01 14.73 -19.35
N VAL A 125 -9.57 14.68 -20.60
CA VAL A 125 -9.93 13.66 -21.59
C VAL A 125 -8.73 12.76 -21.88
N PHE A 126 -8.92 11.46 -21.72
CA PHE A 126 -7.87 10.45 -21.89
C PHE A 126 -8.11 9.64 -23.17
N LYS A 127 -7.03 9.44 -23.95
CA LYS A 127 -7.01 8.51 -25.11
C LYS A 127 -6.29 7.19 -24.80
N SER A 128 -5.84 7.04 -23.56
CA SER A 128 -5.04 5.94 -23.01
C SER A 128 -5.54 5.64 -21.59
N MET A 129 -5.84 4.37 -21.31
CA MET A 129 -6.15 3.88 -19.97
C MET A 129 -4.96 4.09 -19.04
N GLY A 130 -3.75 3.83 -19.52
CA GLY A 130 -2.52 4.05 -18.76
C GLY A 130 -2.31 5.51 -18.38
N GLY A 131 -2.72 6.46 -19.23
CA GLY A 131 -2.73 7.88 -18.91
C GLY A 131 -3.71 8.24 -17.77
N PHE A 132 -4.92 7.68 -17.82
CA PHE A 132 -5.93 7.86 -16.76
C PHE A 132 -5.44 7.29 -15.42
N LEU A 133 -4.97 6.05 -15.41
CA LEU A 133 -4.48 5.38 -14.20
C LEU A 133 -3.27 6.10 -13.60
N HIS A 134 -2.36 6.62 -14.45
CA HIS A 134 -1.24 7.43 -14.01
C HIS A 134 -1.74 8.70 -13.30
N LEU A 135 -2.64 9.47 -13.93
CA LEU A 135 -3.15 10.70 -13.32
C LEU A 135 -3.86 10.43 -11.98
N ASP A 136 -4.71 9.41 -11.92
CA ASP A 136 -5.45 9.05 -10.70
C ASP A 136 -4.49 8.67 -9.55
N PHE A 137 -3.50 7.82 -9.83
CA PHE A 137 -2.49 7.41 -8.86
C PHE A 137 -1.72 8.59 -8.28
N PHE A 138 -1.16 9.46 -9.13
CA PHE A 138 -0.37 10.60 -8.66
C PHE A 138 -1.23 11.66 -7.96
N ARG A 139 -2.49 11.88 -8.38
CA ARG A 139 -3.43 12.71 -7.62
C ARG A 139 -3.72 12.13 -6.24
N GLY A 140 -3.81 10.80 -6.12
CA GLY A 140 -3.85 10.12 -4.83
C GLY A 140 -2.65 10.48 -3.97
N LEU A 141 -1.43 10.34 -4.49
CA LEU A 141 -0.21 10.66 -3.75
C LEU A 141 -0.16 12.13 -3.29
N MET A 142 -0.63 13.06 -4.13
CA MET A 142 -0.75 14.49 -3.79
C MET A 142 -1.70 14.76 -2.62
N LYS A 143 -2.60 13.83 -2.31
CA LYS A 143 -3.51 13.88 -1.15
C LYS A 143 -3.09 12.96 -0.02
N GLY A 144 -1.88 12.41 -0.08
CA GLY A 144 -1.37 11.48 0.92
C GLY A 144 -2.04 10.09 0.83
N HIS A 145 -2.73 9.81 -0.27
CA HIS A 145 -3.36 8.52 -0.51
C HIS A 145 -2.44 7.61 -1.30
N CYS A 146 -2.21 6.38 -0.83
CA CYS A 146 -1.29 5.47 -1.52
C CYS A 146 -1.75 4.02 -1.38
N PRO A 147 -1.81 3.25 -2.49
CA PRO A 147 -1.95 1.80 -2.41
C PRO A 147 -0.77 1.19 -1.64
N ARG A 148 -1.03 0.17 -0.83
CA ARG A 148 -0.01 -0.61 -0.16
C ARG A 148 -0.36 -2.08 -0.16
N GLN A 149 0.64 -2.93 -0.35
CA GLN A 149 0.47 -4.37 -0.21
C GLN A 149 0.40 -4.76 1.27
N CYS A 150 -0.59 -5.56 1.66
CA CYS A 150 -0.70 -6.09 3.01
C CYS A 150 0.40 -7.11 3.29
N HIS A 151 1.15 -6.93 4.38
CA HIS A 151 2.29 -7.82 4.73
C HIS A 151 1.85 -9.22 5.17
N ASN A 152 0.55 -9.44 5.40
CA ASN A 152 0.01 -10.75 5.77
C ASN A 152 -0.60 -11.49 4.56
N CYS A 153 -1.51 -10.84 3.81
CA CYS A 153 -2.29 -11.52 2.77
C CYS A 153 -1.87 -11.16 1.33
N GLY A 154 -0.91 -10.25 1.15
CA GLY A 154 -0.42 -9.84 -0.17
C GLY A 154 -1.40 -9.01 -1.00
N LYS A 155 -2.65 -8.80 -0.54
CA LYS A 155 -3.63 -7.95 -1.22
C LYS A 155 -3.32 -6.47 -1.01
N TYR A 156 -3.54 -5.66 -2.04
CA TYR A 156 -3.45 -4.21 -1.95
C TYR A 156 -4.63 -3.63 -1.14
N PHE A 157 -4.34 -2.59 -0.36
CA PHE A 157 -5.34 -1.75 0.31
C PHE A 157 -4.89 -0.29 0.23
N LEU A 158 -5.85 0.64 0.32
CA LEU A 158 -5.57 2.07 0.20
C LEU A 158 -5.25 2.67 1.58
N LEU A 159 -4.10 3.33 1.69
CA LEU A 159 -3.81 4.23 2.81
C LEU A 159 -4.45 5.58 2.51
N LEU A 160 -5.32 6.04 3.40
CA LEU A 160 -5.97 7.36 3.33
C LEU A 160 -5.45 8.34 4.39
N SER A 161 -4.54 7.89 5.25
CA SER A 161 -4.02 8.67 6.37
C SER A 161 -2.52 8.50 6.48
N GLY A 162 -1.86 9.46 7.12
CA GLY A 162 -0.41 9.46 7.37
C GLY A 162 0.12 8.30 8.21
N HIS A 163 -0.75 7.41 8.70
CA HIS A 163 -0.36 6.27 9.51
C HIS A 163 0.35 5.20 8.67
N ASN A 164 1.47 4.69 9.19
CA ASN A 164 2.22 3.59 8.59
C ASN A 164 1.53 2.23 8.83
N THR A 165 0.30 2.08 8.36
CA THR A 165 -0.45 0.83 8.45
C THR A 165 0.13 -0.16 7.44
N CYS A 166 0.56 -1.34 7.90
CA CYS A 166 1.13 -2.40 7.05
C CYS A 166 0.15 -3.54 6.74
N TYR A 167 -1.02 -3.55 7.39
CA TYR A 167 -1.98 -4.65 7.34
C TYR A 167 -3.39 -4.13 7.03
N CYS A 168 -4.07 -4.78 6.08
CA CYS A 168 -5.43 -4.44 5.71
C CYS A 168 -6.45 -4.87 6.78
N ALA A 169 -7.68 -4.37 6.66
CA ALA A 169 -8.80 -4.72 7.55
C ALA A 169 -9.54 -5.99 7.12
N ASN A 170 -9.13 -6.64 6.02
CA ASN A 170 -9.77 -7.86 5.54
C ASN A 170 -9.50 -9.04 6.49
N VAL A 171 -10.44 -9.98 6.55
CA VAL A 171 -10.26 -11.27 7.21
C VAL A 171 -9.00 -11.93 6.67
N ALA A 172 -8.13 -12.38 7.58
CA ALA A 172 -6.86 -12.93 7.21
C ALA A 172 -7.00 -14.34 6.59
N PRO A 173 -6.18 -14.67 5.58
CA PRO A 173 -6.18 -16.02 5.00
C PRO A 173 -5.73 -17.06 6.03
N ASN A 174 -6.08 -18.33 5.78
CA ASN A 174 -5.63 -19.51 6.54
C ASN A 174 -5.94 -19.45 8.04
N GLN A 175 -7.15 -19.01 8.40
CA GLN A 175 -7.62 -19.10 9.78
C GLN A 175 -7.67 -20.57 10.23
N LYS A 176 -7.11 -20.86 11.41
CA LYS A 176 -7.02 -22.24 11.94
C LYS A 176 -8.37 -22.81 12.39
N LYS A 177 -9.36 -21.95 12.61
CA LYS A 177 -10.69 -22.35 13.08
C LYS A 177 -11.74 -21.83 12.10
N GLU A 178 -12.69 -22.69 11.79
CA GLU A 178 -13.88 -22.31 11.04
C GLU A 178 -14.65 -21.25 11.85
N GLY A 179 -14.98 -20.13 11.20
CA GLY A 179 -15.61 -18.97 11.85
C GLY A 179 -14.66 -17.97 12.54
N ASP A 180 -13.33 -18.13 12.43
CA ASP A 180 -12.41 -17.09 12.95
C ASP A 180 -12.53 -15.81 12.09
N THR A 181 -12.80 -14.69 12.76
CA THR A 181 -13.02 -13.38 12.13
C THR A 181 -11.81 -12.46 12.23
N LYS A 182 -10.64 -12.99 12.64
CA LYS A 182 -9.42 -12.18 12.76
C LYS A 182 -9.05 -11.55 11.44
N THR A 183 -8.82 -10.25 11.51
CA THR A 183 -8.35 -9.46 10.39
C THR A 183 -6.84 -9.57 10.24
N CYS A 184 -6.32 -9.20 9.07
CA CYS A 184 -4.86 -9.08 8.87
C CYS A 184 -4.24 -8.09 9.87
N ARG A 185 -5.01 -7.10 10.35
CA ARG A 185 -4.59 -6.15 11.37
C ARG A 185 -4.44 -6.80 12.75
N ASP A 186 -5.33 -7.70 13.13
CA ASP A 186 -5.22 -8.46 14.39
C ASP A 186 -4.01 -9.39 14.38
N ILE A 187 -3.79 -10.08 13.26
CA ILE A 187 -2.59 -10.89 13.06
C ILE A 187 -1.33 -10.02 13.12
N GLY A 188 -1.33 -8.89 12.42
CA GLY A 188 -0.21 -7.94 12.44
C GLY A 188 0.10 -7.41 13.84
N ALA A 189 -0.92 -7.11 14.63
CA ALA A 189 -0.76 -6.72 16.03
C ALA A 189 -0.12 -7.83 16.86
N HIS A 190 -0.58 -9.07 16.69
CA HIS A 190 0.00 -10.23 17.37
C HIS A 190 1.47 -10.44 16.96
N ILE A 191 1.80 -10.42 15.66
CA ILE A 191 3.17 -10.54 15.16
C ILE A 191 4.06 -9.46 15.76
N LYS A 192 3.62 -8.20 15.74
CA LYS A 192 4.36 -7.07 16.29
C LYS A 192 4.62 -7.25 17.78
N GLU A 193 3.63 -7.73 18.53
CA GLU A 193 3.77 -7.95 19.96
C GLU A 193 4.70 -9.13 20.29
N THR A 194 4.65 -10.21 19.51
CA THR A 194 5.58 -11.34 19.62
C THR A 194 7.01 -10.91 19.31
N GLN A 195 7.23 -10.18 18.21
CA GLN A 195 8.55 -9.66 17.85
C GLN A 195 9.13 -8.72 18.91
N LYS A 196 8.29 -7.88 19.55
CA LYS A 196 8.73 -7.08 20.69
C LYS A 196 9.20 -7.96 21.84
N LYS A 197 8.47 -9.03 22.16
CA LYS A 197 8.83 -9.97 23.23
C LYS A 197 10.14 -10.70 22.92
N GLU A 198 10.35 -11.12 21.68
CA GLU A 198 11.59 -11.78 21.23
C GLU A 198 12.81 -10.85 21.31
N LYS A 199 12.62 -9.55 21.05
CA LYS A 199 13.70 -8.53 21.15
C LYS A 199 14.02 -8.10 22.59
N ARG A 200 13.28 -8.57 23.60
CA ARG A 200 13.53 -8.20 24.99
C ARG A 200 14.76 -8.89 25.53
N THR A 201 15.58 -8.13 26.24
CA THR A 201 16.70 -8.69 27.01
C THR A 201 16.16 -9.58 28.14
N PRO A 202 16.95 -10.54 28.66
CA PRO A 202 16.56 -11.34 29.82
C PRO A 202 16.09 -10.48 31.01
N ALA A 203 16.77 -9.35 31.24
CA ALA A 203 16.43 -8.37 32.26
C ALA A 203 15.00 -7.82 32.11
N GLN A 204 14.66 -7.39 30.89
CA GLN A 204 13.35 -6.86 30.55
C GLN A 204 12.26 -7.92 30.70
N GLN A 205 12.53 -9.17 30.30
CA GLN A 205 11.58 -10.27 30.45
C GLN A 205 11.24 -10.55 31.92
N GLU A 206 12.21 -10.53 32.83
CA GLU A 206 11.94 -10.70 34.27
C GLU A 206 11.20 -9.50 34.85
N TYR A 207 11.56 -8.28 34.45
CA TYR A 207 10.83 -7.07 34.82
C TYR A 207 9.35 -7.14 34.37
N ASP A 208 9.06 -7.61 33.16
CA ASP A 208 7.67 -7.75 32.69
C ASP A 208 6.84 -8.72 33.53
N LYS A 209 7.45 -9.82 34.01
CA LYS A 209 6.77 -10.76 34.91
C LYS A 209 6.40 -10.06 36.21
N VAL A 210 7.33 -9.32 36.80
CA VAL A 210 7.12 -8.53 38.02
C VAL A 210 6.05 -7.48 37.81
N TYR A 211 6.15 -6.68 36.75
CA TYR A 211 5.17 -5.66 36.41
C TYR A 211 3.76 -6.24 36.28
N ASN A 212 3.60 -7.40 35.62
CA ASN A 212 2.31 -8.06 35.49
C ASN A 212 1.77 -8.60 36.83
N ARG A 213 2.63 -9.10 37.73
CA ARG A 213 2.23 -9.48 39.10
C ARG A 213 1.74 -8.26 39.89
N LEU A 214 2.49 -7.17 39.86
CA LEU A 214 2.14 -5.91 40.52
C LEU A 214 0.84 -5.32 39.97
N LYS A 215 0.68 -5.29 38.65
CA LYS A 215 -0.56 -4.85 37.97
C LYS A 215 -1.76 -5.69 38.39
N THR A 216 -1.59 -7.02 38.47
CA THR A 216 -2.67 -7.93 38.92
C THR A 216 -3.04 -7.69 40.39
N ARG A 217 -2.06 -7.46 41.27
CA ARG A 217 -2.30 -7.14 42.69
C ARG A 217 -3.04 -5.81 42.85
N LYS A 218 -2.62 -4.77 42.12
CA LYS A 218 -3.32 -3.46 42.06
C LYS A 218 -4.76 -3.62 41.60
N ASN A 219 -5.00 -4.32 40.48
CA ASN A 219 -6.35 -4.53 39.94
C ASN A 219 -7.27 -5.31 40.89
N ARG A 220 -6.69 -6.12 41.79
CA ARG A 220 -7.41 -6.85 42.84
C ARG A 220 -7.55 -6.05 44.15
N GLY A 221 -7.14 -4.79 44.17
CA GLY A 221 -7.17 -3.94 45.37
C GLY A 221 -6.17 -4.33 46.47
N LYS A 222 -5.20 -5.21 46.18
CA LYS A 222 -4.18 -5.67 47.15
C LYS A 222 -2.97 -4.74 47.26
N LEU A 223 -2.94 -3.69 46.45
CA LEU A 223 -1.92 -2.63 46.45
C LEU A 223 -2.64 -1.31 46.19
N SER A 224 -2.27 -0.28 46.95
CA SER A 224 -2.68 1.09 46.60
C SER A 224 -1.99 1.54 45.32
N VAL A 225 -2.49 2.63 44.72
CA VAL A 225 -1.85 3.23 43.54
C VAL A 225 -0.42 3.70 43.87
N ASP A 226 -0.20 4.26 45.06
CA ASP A 226 1.11 4.77 45.49
C ASP A 226 2.11 3.65 45.78
N GLU A 227 1.67 2.58 46.44
CA GLU A 227 2.50 1.39 46.67
C GLU A 227 2.88 0.73 45.35
N TRP A 228 1.94 0.65 44.41
CA TRP A 228 2.21 0.15 43.06
C TRP A 228 3.24 1.02 42.34
N ASN A 229 3.08 2.35 42.34
CA ASN A 229 4.04 3.27 41.73
C ASN A 229 5.44 3.11 42.33
N LYS A 230 5.55 3.01 43.66
CA LYS A 230 6.83 2.84 44.35
C LYS A 230 7.52 1.52 43.98
N GLN A 231 6.77 0.42 43.96
CA GLN A 231 7.32 -0.90 43.62
C GLN A 231 7.70 -1.00 42.14
N VAL A 232 6.91 -0.41 41.23
CA VAL A 232 7.26 -0.33 39.82
C VAL A 232 8.54 0.48 39.61
N ALA A 233 8.69 1.63 40.28
CA ALA A 233 9.90 2.44 40.18
C ALA A 233 11.15 1.69 40.68
N GLN A 234 11.04 0.97 41.81
CA GLN A 234 12.13 0.12 42.30
C GLN A 234 12.49 -0.99 41.30
N ALA A 235 11.47 -1.66 40.73
CA ALA A 235 11.72 -2.73 39.77
C ALA A 235 12.40 -2.22 38.47
N ILE A 236 12.07 -1.01 38.02
CA ILE A 236 12.75 -0.34 36.89
C ILE A 236 14.22 -0.06 37.26
N SER A 237 14.48 0.51 38.44
CA SER A 237 15.85 0.83 38.89
C SER A 237 16.75 -0.41 38.89
N TYR A 238 16.28 -1.55 39.41
CA TYR A 238 17.05 -2.78 39.41
C TYR A 238 17.27 -3.34 38.00
N MET A 239 16.29 -3.18 37.10
CA MET A 239 16.43 -3.61 35.71
C MET A 239 17.51 -2.79 35.01
N GLU A 240 17.54 -1.47 35.22
CA GLU A 240 18.56 -0.60 34.65
C GLU A 240 19.97 -0.90 35.20
N GLN A 241 20.09 -1.18 36.50
CA GLN A 241 21.35 -1.60 37.13
C GLN A 241 21.87 -2.91 36.51
N ASN A 242 21.00 -3.92 36.31
CA ASN A 242 21.38 -5.16 35.64
C ASN A 242 21.77 -4.91 34.16
N MET A 243 21.04 -4.06 33.45
CA MET A 243 21.38 -3.69 32.07
C MET A 243 22.70 -2.92 31.94
N ARG A 244 23.12 -2.18 32.98
CA ARG A 244 24.44 -1.54 33.06
C ARG A 244 25.56 -2.48 33.53
N GLY A 245 25.23 -3.71 33.92
CA GLY A 245 26.19 -4.69 34.45
C GLY A 245 26.55 -4.49 35.93
N GLU A 246 25.85 -3.61 36.64
CA GLU A 246 26.04 -3.34 38.08
C GLU A 246 25.44 -4.46 38.96
N LEU A 247 24.47 -5.20 38.42
CA LEU A 247 23.84 -6.37 39.04
C LEU A 247 24.02 -7.58 38.13
N SER A 248 24.48 -8.70 38.69
CA SER A 248 24.49 -9.95 37.94
C SER A 248 23.05 -10.43 37.64
N ASP A 249 22.89 -11.21 36.57
CA ASP A 249 21.58 -11.79 36.21
C ASP A 249 20.97 -12.64 37.32
N PHE A 250 21.81 -13.29 38.14
CA PHE A 250 21.38 -14.09 39.27
C PHE A 250 20.83 -13.22 40.40
N GLU A 251 21.58 -12.20 40.84
CA GLU A 251 21.15 -11.27 41.89
C GLU A 251 19.89 -10.53 41.48
N PHE A 252 19.83 -10.07 40.23
CA PHE A 252 18.66 -9.42 39.67
C PHE A 252 17.42 -10.32 39.73
N LYS A 253 17.54 -11.60 39.32
CA LYS A 253 16.43 -12.56 39.41
C LYS A 253 15.97 -12.79 40.83
N GLU A 254 16.88 -12.89 41.80
CA GLU A 254 16.53 -13.05 43.22
C GLU A 254 15.83 -11.81 43.79
N ILE A 255 16.27 -10.61 43.43
CA ILE A 255 15.59 -9.36 43.80
C ILE A 255 14.17 -9.33 43.20
N MET A 256 14.04 -9.67 41.92
CA MET A 256 12.76 -9.66 41.21
C MET A 256 11.74 -10.68 41.75
N LYS A 257 12.17 -11.78 42.37
CA LYS A 257 11.27 -12.74 43.04
C LYS A 257 10.56 -12.16 44.27
N LYS A 258 11.10 -11.09 44.87
CA LYS A 258 10.56 -10.49 46.11
C LYS A 258 9.36 -9.55 45.87
N PHE A 259 9.06 -9.22 44.61
CA PHE A 259 7.88 -8.44 44.19
C PHE A 259 6.67 -9.34 43.87
#